data_AF-A0A7C2BKC9-F1
#
_entry.id   AF-A0A7C2BKC9-F1
#
_cell.length_a   1.000
_cell.length_b   1.000
_cell.length_c   1.000
_cell.angle_alpha   90.00
_cell.angle_beta   90.00
_cell.angle_gamma   90.00
#
_symmetry.space_group_name_H-M   'P 1'
#
loop_
_entity.id
_entity.type
_entity.pdbx_description
1 polymer ?
#
loop_
_entity_poly.entity_id
_entity_poly.type
_entity_poly.pdbx_seq_one_letter_code
_entity_poly.pdbx_strand_id
1 'polypeptide(L)'
;MVSLASTNVYFLQGVSAVILLAILAFLLLAGVRGWRRYVITWLSLVLIILHYSVVITISRYAKVTVLPLILVEHDSYGGSLYVDYGQLAALTILVVWRKEISRAIKKLVDRFSTGRDGLEGTQSGGVGEGPAEEKSEQVHG
;
A
#
# COMPACT_ATOMS: atom_id res chain seq x y z
N MET A 1 -16.54 39.22 8.58
CA MET A 1 -17.04 38.43 7.43
C MET A 1 -16.44 37.04 7.56
N VAL A 2 -17.25 36.02 7.88
CA VAL A 2 -16.77 34.64 7.95
C VAL A 2 -16.46 34.19 6.52
N SER A 3 -15.20 33.86 6.24
CA SER A 3 -14.79 33.40 4.91
C SER A 3 -15.54 32.11 4.58
N LEU A 4 -16.15 32.02 3.40
CA LEU A 4 -16.78 30.77 2.92
C LEU A 4 -15.80 29.59 2.97
N ALA A 5 -14.49 29.84 2.92
CA ALA A 5 -13.45 28.83 3.06
C ALA A 5 -13.40 28.22 4.47
N SER A 6 -13.55 29.02 5.54
CA SER A 6 -13.49 28.50 6.92
C SER A 6 -14.70 27.62 7.24
N THR A 7 -15.89 28.00 6.79
CA THR A 7 -17.11 27.19 6.97
C THR A 7 -16.99 25.82 6.31
N ASN A 8 -16.34 25.75 5.15
CA ASN A 8 -16.16 24.50 4.41
C ASN A 8 -15.16 23.56 5.10
N VAL A 9 -14.09 24.09 5.70
CA VAL A 9 -13.10 23.30 6.45
C VAL A 9 -13.72 22.64 7.68
N TYR A 10 -14.50 23.38 8.48
CA TYR A 10 -15.17 22.81 9.66
C TYR A 10 -16.21 21.74 9.29
N PHE A 11 -16.93 21.95 8.18
CA PHE A 11 -17.86 20.96 7.67
C PHE A 11 -17.15 19.67 7.24
N LEU A 12 -16.08 19.79 6.43
CA LEU A 12 -15.27 18.65 5.99
C LEU A 12 -14.63 17.91 7.16
N GLN A 13 -14.18 18.64 8.18
CA GLN A 13 -13.66 18.06 9.42
C GLN A 13 -14.75 17.28 10.18
N GLY A 14 -15.97 17.83 10.28
CA GLY A 14 -17.11 17.11 10.86
C GLY A 14 -17.44 15.82 10.12
N VAL A 15 -17.47 15.86 8.78
CA VAL A 15 -17.68 14.67 7.95
C VAL A 15 -16.57 13.63 8.18
N SER A 16 -15.31 14.06 8.27
CA SER A 16 -14.19 13.16 8.53
C SER A 16 -14.31 12.44 9.88
N ALA A 17 -14.78 13.14 10.93
CA ALA A 17 -14.98 12.57 12.25
C ALA A 17 -16.08 11.50 12.25
N VAL A 18 -17.18 11.73 11.54
CA VAL A 18 -18.28 10.76 11.38
C VAL A 18 -17.79 9.49 10.65
N ILE A 19 -17.02 9.65 9.57
CA ILE A 19 -16.45 8.51 8.84
C ILE A 19 -15.51 7.70 9.75
N LEU A 20 -14.68 8.39 10.53
CA LEU A 20 -13.73 7.75 11.45
C LEU A 20 -14.46 6.96 12.53
N LEU A 21 -15.53 7.53 13.09
CA LEU A 21 -16.39 6.85 14.06
C LEU A 21 -17.10 5.63 13.45
N ALA A 22 -17.55 5.74 12.20
CA ALA A 22 -18.13 4.60 11.48
C ALA A 22 -17.11 3.47 11.29
N ILE A 23 -15.89 3.78 10.85
CA ILE A 23 -14.81 2.80 10.72
C ILE A 23 -14.54 2.12 12.07
N LEU A 24 -14.44 2.89 13.15
CA LEU A 24 -14.19 2.36 14.48
C LEU A 24 -15.32 1.44 14.93
N ALA A 25 -16.58 1.82 14.71
CA ALA A 25 -17.74 0.98 15.01
C ALA A 25 -17.68 -0.36 14.23
N PHE A 26 -17.34 -0.32 12.93
CA PHE A 26 -17.18 -1.52 12.11
C PHE A 26 -16.03 -2.42 12.57
N LEU A 27 -14.95 -1.85 13.09
CA LEU A 27 -13.82 -2.60 13.65
C LEU A 27 -14.19 -3.26 14.98
N LEU A 28 -14.92 -2.55 15.84
CA LEU A 28 -15.33 -3.02 17.17
C LEU A 28 -16.43 -4.09 17.13
N LEU A 29 -17.31 -4.08 16.12
CA LEU A 29 -18.43 -5.05 15.97
C LEU A 29 -18.02 -6.49 15.61
N ALA A 30 -16.80 -6.91 15.94
CA ALA A 30 -16.28 -8.27 15.89
C ALA A 30 -16.14 -8.92 14.49
N GLY A 31 -14.87 -9.04 14.09
CA GLY A 31 -14.35 -10.00 13.12
C GLY A 31 -14.44 -9.55 11.66
N VAL A 32 -13.32 -9.09 11.09
CA VAL A 32 -13.20 -8.76 9.65
C VAL A 32 -13.30 -10.02 8.79
N ARG A 33 -14.53 -10.53 8.61
CA ARG A 33 -14.90 -11.69 7.79
C ARG A 33 -15.64 -11.21 6.55
N GLY A 34 -15.21 -11.74 5.40
CA GLY A 34 -15.86 -11.51 4.10
C GLY A 34 -15.96 -10.03 3.72
N TRP A 35 -17.17 -9.64 3.30
CA TRP A 35 -17.52 -8.33 2.74
C TRP A 35 -17.11 -7.12 3.60
N ARG A 36 -17.07 -7.27 4.93
CA ARG A 36 -16.72 -6.17 5.87
C ARG A 36 -15.33 -5.59 5.61
N ARG A 37 -14.37 -6.41 5.14
CA ARG A 37 -13.03 -5.93 4.78
C ARG A 37 -13.08 -4.90 3.66
N TYR A 38 -13.91 -5.15 2.65
CA TYR A 38 -14.09 -4.24 1.52
C TYR A 38 -14.78 -2.95 1.95
N VAL A 39 -15.80 -3.03 2.81
CA VAL A 39 -16.46 -1.84 3.37
C VAL A 39 -15.46 -0.97 4.13
N ILE A 40 -14.66 -1.56 5.03
CA ILE A 40 -13.63 -0.83 5.78
C ILE A 40 -12.60 -0.23 4.82
N THR A 41 -12.23 -0.93 3.76
CA THR A 41 -11.28 -0.43 2.75
C THR A 41 -11.84 0.80 2.05
N TRP A 42 -13.08 0.73 1.56
CA TRP A 42 -13.73 1.86 0.89
C TRP A 42 -13.90 3.06 1.82
N LEU A 43 -14.38 2.83 3.06
CA LEU A 43 -14.48 3.91 4.05
C LEU A 43 -13.12 4.52 4.38
N SER A 44 -12.07 3.70 4.51
CA SER A 44 -10.71 4.18 4.77
C SER A 44 -10.17 5.00 3.58
N LEU A 45 -10.43 4.57 2.34
CA LEU A 45 -10.05 5.32 1.14
C LEU A 45 -10.75 6.68 1.08
N VAL A 46 -12.06 6.72 1.35
CA VAL A 46 -12.82 7.98 1.42
C VAL A 46 -12.24 8.89 2.51
N LEU A 47 -11.92 8.33 3.70
CA LEU A 47 -11.31 9.09 4.79
C LEU A 47 -9.94 9.66 4.40
N ILE A 48 -9.09 8.88 3.73
CA ILE A 48 -7.78 9.34 3.22
C ILE A 48 -7.96 10.52 2.27
N ILE A 49 -8.82 10.37 1.26
CA ILE A 49 -9.06 11.41 0.24
C ILE A 49 -9.58 12.68 0.90
N LEU A 50 -10.57 12.55 1.79
CA LEU A 50 -11.17 13.68 2.48
C LEU A 50 -10.15 14.38 3.39
N HIS A 51 -9.40 13.62 4.19
CA HIS A 51 -8.40 14.15 5.11
C HIS A 51 -7.34 14.95 4.37
N TYR A 52 -6.74 14.39 3.31
CA TYR A 52 -5.71 15.10 2.56
C TYR A 52 -6.27 16.25 1.71
N SER A 53 -7.54 16.21 1.30
CA SER A 53 -8.21 17.35 0.67
C SER A 53 -8.34 18.55 1.63
N VAL A 54 -8.64 18.28 2.91
CA VAL A 54 -8.64 19.30 3.96
C VAL A 54 -7.23 19.81 4.20
N VAL A 55 -6.25 18.93 4.34
CA VAL A 55 -4.83 19.31 4.52
C VAL A 55 -4.33 20.21 3.38
N ILE A 56 -4.67 19.90 2.13
CA ILE A 56 -4.34 20.72 0.96
C ILE A 56 -5.03 22.09 1.02
N THR A 57 -6.24 22.14 1.56
CA THR A 57 -6.96 23.41 1.71
C THR A 57 -6.30 24.28 2.78
N ILE A 58 -5.93 23.69 3.92
CA ILE A 58 -5.22 24.38 5.02
C ILE A 58 -3.83 24.84 4.56
N SER A 59 -3.13 24.03 3.76
CA SER A 59 -1.77 24.34 3.30
C SER A 59 -1.67 25.56 2.40
N ARG A 60 -2.80 26.06 1.87
CA ARG A 60 -2.87 27.34 1.16
C ARG A 60 -2.73 28.55 2.07
N TYR A 61 -2.99 28.38 3.37
CA TYR A 61 -3.03 29.45 4.36
C TYR A 61 -1.96 29.31 5.44
N ALA A 62 -1.55 28.07 5.75
CA ALA A 62 -0.55 27.77 6.76
C ALA A 62 0.52 26.81 6.21
N LYS A 63 1.73 26.83 6.80
CA LYS A 63 2.76 25.86 6.43
C LYS A 63 2.45 24.54 7.12
N VAL A 64 2.12 23.52 6.34
CA VAL A 64 1.79 22.19 6.85
C VAL A 64 2.93 21.21 6.54
N THR A 65 3.39 20.49 7.56
CA THR A 65 4.38 19.41 7.44
C THR A 65 3.72 18.09 7.83
N VAL A 66 3.79 17.10 6.93
CA VAL A 66 3.29 15.75 7.19
C VAL A 66 4.46 14.90 7.72
N LEU A 67 4.37 14.51 8.98
CA LEU A 67 5.27 13.57 9.64
C LEU A 67 4.59 12.20 9.78
N PRO A 68 5.34 11.14 10.13
CA PRO A 68 4.73 9.86 10.48
C PRO A 68 3.71 10.03 11.61
N LEU A 69 2.45 9.66 11.34
CA LEU A 69 1.26 9.74 12.20
C LEU A 69 0.85 11.15 12.67
N ILE A 70 1.59 12.19 12.30
CA ILE A 70 1.42 13.54 12.85
C ILE A 70 1.43 14.56 11.72
N LEU A 71 0.50 15.50 11.76
CA LEU A 71 0.55 16.74 11.00
C LEU A 71 0.97 17.89 11.89
N VAL A 72 1.92 18.69 11.40
CA VAL A 72 2.34 19.93 12.03
C VAL A 72 1.86 21.09 11.17
N GLU A 73 1.06 21.97 11.75
CA GLU A 73 0.64 23.23 11.13
C GLU A 73 1.39 24.38 11.78
N HIS A 74 1.88 25.33 10.98
CA HIS A 74 2.51 26.56 11.47
C HIS A 74 1.92 27.76 10.73
N ASP A 75 1.36 28.69 11.50
CA ASP A 75 0.84 29.97 11.02
C ASP A 75 1.48 31.15 11.77
N SER A 76 1.03 32.37 11.47
CA SER A 76 1.52 33.60 12.12
C SER A 76 1.17 33.70 13.62
N TYR A 77 0.25 32.87 14.11
CA TYR A 77 -0.26 32.85 15.49
C TYR A 77 0.32 31.71 16.33
N GLY A 78 0.97 30.72 15.71
CA GLY A 78 1.68 29.65 16.41
C GLY A 78 1.79 28.35 15.60
N GLY A 79 2.17 27.28 16.30
CA GLY A 79 2.23 25.93 15.75
C GLY A 79 1.24 24.99 16.42
N SER A 80 0.55 24.17 15.64
CA SER A 80 -0.40 23.17 16.12
C SER A 80 -0.02 21.78 15.64
N LEU A 81 -0.30 20.78 16.47
CA LEU A 81 -0.02 19.37 16.20
C LEU A 81 -1.32 18.58 16.15
N TYR A 82 -1.48 17.79 15.09
CA TYR A 82 -2.67 16.98 14.84
C TYR A 82 -2.29 15.54 14.52
N VAL A 83 -3.18 14.61 14.82
CA VAL A 83 -3.03 13.22 14.39
C VAL A 83 -3.36 13.12 12.89
N ASP A 84 -2.52 12.41 12.13
CA ASP A 84 -2.76 12.11 10.72
C ASP A 84 -3.73 10.93 10.58
N TYR A 85 -5.02 11.27 10.49
CA TYR A 85 -6.08 10.30 10.29
C TYR A 85 -6.00 9.60 8.93
N GLY A 86 -5.40 10.23 7.92
CA GLY A 86 -5.16 9.61 6.61
C GLY A 86 -4.16 8.46 6.72
N GLN A 87 -3.06 8.65 7.44
CA GLN A 87 -2.09 7.59 7.70
C GLN A 87 -2.68 6.48 8.57
N LEU A 88 -3.46 6.82 9.60
CA LEU A 88 -4.17 5.80 10.40
C LEU A 88 -5.14 4.97 9.56
N ALA A 89 -5.86 5.58 8.64
CA ALA A 89 -6.73 4.89 7.70
C ALA A 89 -5.94 3.98 6.74
N ALA A 90 -4.78 4.44 6.25
CA ALA A 90 -3.89 3.62 5.43
C ALA A 90 -3.35 2.40 6.20
N LEU A 91 -2.92 2.59 7.45
CA LEU A 91 -2.51 1.50 8.34
C LEU A 91 -3.67 0.53 8.61
N THR A 92 -4.88 1.04 8.75
CA THR A 92 -6.08 0.21 8.90
C THR A 92 -6.27 -0.71 7.69
N ILE A 93 -6.11 -0.21 6.47
CA ILE A 93 -6.15 -1.03 5.25
C ILE A 93 -5.07 -2.12 5.29
N LEU A 94 -3.83 -1.76 5.65
CA LEU A 94 -2.73 -2.73 5.75
C LEU A 94 -3.04 -3.83 6.77
N VAL A 95 -3.59 -3.48 7.92
CA VAL A 95 -3.97 -4.44 8.97
C VAL A 95 -5.10 -5.37 8.48
N VAL A 96 -6.11 -4.81 7.80
CA VAL A 96 -7.24 -5.57 7.25
C VAL A 96 -6.80 -6.60 6.22
N TRP A 97 -5.80 -6.26 5.39
CA TRP A 97 -5.31 -7.10 4.29
C TRP A 97 -3.97 -7.79 4.55
N ARG A 98 -3.48 -7.78 5.80
CA ARG A 98 -2.13 -8.23 6.14
C ARG A 98 -1.80 -9.64 5.63
N LYS A 99 -2.76 -10.57 5.67
CA LYS A 99 -2.54 -11.98 5.29
C LYS A 99 -2.37 -12.14 3.78
N GLU A 100 -3.11 -11.36 3.01
CA GLU A 100 -3.09 -11.34 1.56
C GLU A 100 -1.80 -10.67 1.07
N ILE A 101 -1.45 -9.53 1.68
CA ILE A 101 -0.21 -8.80 1.40
C ILE A 101 1.01 -9.68 1.69
N SER A 102 1.09 -10.32 2.87
CA SER A 102 2.22 -11.22 3.17
C SER A 102 2.32 -12.40 2.20
N ARG A 103 1.20 -12.95 1.73
CA ARG A 103 1.18 -14.02 0.72
C ARG A 103 1.66 -13.52 -0.65
N ALA A 104 1.26 -12.32 -1.05
CA ALA A 104 1.71 -11.70 -2.30
C ALA A 104 3.21 -11.41 -2.28
N ILE A 105 3.73 -10.87 -1.17
CA ILE A 105 5.15 -10.59 -1.00
C ILE A 105 5.97 -11.88 -1.04
N LYS A 106 5.55 -12.95 -0.33
CA LYS A 106 6.24 -14.24 -0.38
C LYS A 106 6.36 -14.77 -1.82
N LYS A 107 5.24 -14.79 -2.56
CA LYS A 107 5.24 -15.21 -3.97
C LYS A 107 6.15 -14.37 -4.86
N LEU A 108 6.28 -13.08 -4.57
CA LEU A 108 7.17 -12.19 -5.31
C LEU A 108 8.63 -12.55 -5.02
N VAL A 109 8.98 -12.70 -3.74
CA VAL A 109 10.32 -13.11 -3.29
C VAL A 109 10.71 -14.46 -3.89
N ASP A 110 9.82 -15.45 -3.83
CA ASP A 110 10.07 -16.80 -4.38
C ASP A 110 10.41 -16.73 -5.88
N ARG A 111 9.70 -15.90 -6.67
CA ARG A 111 9.98 -15.69 -8.10
C ARG A 111 11.36 -15.06 -8.35
N PHE A 112 11.77 -14.12 -7.50
CA PHE A 112 13.10 -13.51 -7.61
C PHE A 112 14.23 -14.48 -7.21
N SER A 113 13.97 -15.38 -6.26
CA SER A 113 14.93 -16.42 -5.87
C SER A 113 15.11 -17.48 -6.97
N THR A 114 14.02 -18.00 -7.56
CA THR A 114 14.11 -19.00 -8.64
C THR A 114 14.73 -18.46 -9.93
N GLY A 115 14.67 -17.14 -10.17
CA GLY A 115 15.36 -16.50 -11.29
C GLY A 115 16.88 -16.39 -11.10
N ARG A 116 17.40 -16.60 -9.88
CA ARG A 116 18.83 -16.52 -9.56
C ARG A 116 19.54 -17.86 -9.70
N ASP A 117 18.83 -18.97 -9.45
CA ASP A 117 19.37 -20.33 -9.57
C ASP A 117 19.47 -20.82 -11.04
N GLY A 118 18.79 -20.15 -11.98
CA GLY A 118 18.81 -20.50 -13.41
C GLY A 118 20.02 -20.00 -14.21
N LEU A 119 20.89 -19.18 -13.61
CA LEU A 119 22.07 -18.59 -14.29
C LEU A 119 23.40 -19.26 -13.92
N GLU A 120 23.42 -20.20 -12.98
CA GLU A 120 24.64 -20.93 -12.59
C GLU A 120 24.80 -22.29 -13.32
N GLY A 121 23.86 -22.65 -14.21
CA GLY A 121 23.83 -23.95 -14.89
C GLY A 121 24.40 -24.00 -16.32
N THR A 122 25.11 -22.98 -16.82
CA THR A 122 25.64 -22.99 -18.20
C THR A 122 27.11 -22.58 -18.26
N GLN A 123 27.97 -23.32 -17.57
CA GLN A 123 29.37 -23.46 -17.97
C GLN A 123 29.81 -24.92 -17.82
N SER A 124 29.75 -25.66 -18.92
CA SER A 124 30.65 -26.77 -19.19
C SER A 124 30.78 -26.90 -20.70
N GLY A 125 31.56 -25.97 -21.28
CA GLY A 125 32.13 -26.17 -22.60
C GLY A 125 33.19 -27.25 -22.52
N GLY A 126 32.91 -28.40 -23.13
CA GLY A 126 33.91 -29.40 -23.49
C GLY A 126 34.16 -29.33 -25.00
N VAL A 127 35.30 -28.79 -25.39
CA VAL A 127 35.80 -28.75 -26.76
C VAL A 127 36.59 -30.04 -27.04
N GLY A 128 36.27 -30.70 -28.16
CA GLY A 128 37.28 -31.27 -29.08
C GLY A 128 37.53 -32.79 -29.04
N GLU A 129 37.24 -33.43 -30.18
CA GLU A 129 37.94 -34.54 -30.89
C GLU A 129 36.85 -35.35 -31.64
N GLY A 130 36.59 -35.18 -32.94
CA GLY A 130 37.40 -35.44 -34.14
C GLY A 130 36.54 -36.29 -35.10
N PRO A 131 36.58 -36.13 -36.44
CA PRO A 131 35.68 -36.86 -37.34
C PRO A 131 36.36 -38.12 -37.90
N ALA A 132 35.67 -39.25 -37.87
CA ALA A 132 36.00 -40.41 -38.71
C ALA A 132 34.73 -41.22 -39.00
N GLU A 133 34.45 -41.35 -40.30
CA GLU A 133 33.52 -42.31 -40.89
C GLU A 133 33.80 -43.73 -40.39
N GLU A 134 32.77 -44.55 -40.17
CA GLU A 134 32.66 -45.84 -40.86
C GLU A 134 31.25 -46.41 -40.77
N LYS A 135 30.99 -47.35 -41.66
CA LYS A 135 29.76 -47.74 -42.32
C LYS A 135 29.51 -49.22 -42.04
N SER A 136 28.32 -49.62 -41.58
CA SER A 136 27.72 -50.97 -41.74
C SER A 136 26.44 -51.03 -40.89
N GLU A 137 25.23 -51.02 -41.44
CA GLU A 137 24.53 -52.09 -42.17
C GLU A 137 24.26 -53.36 -41.33
N GLN A 138 22.98 -53.77 -41.34
CA GLN A 138 22.43 -55.10 -41.04
C GLN A 138 22.30 -55.51 -39.55
N VAL A 139 21.29 -56.25 -39.08
CA VAL A 139 20.09 -56.89 -39.67
C VAL A 139 19.16 -57.28 -38.52
N HIS A 140 17.87 -57.39 -38.83
CA HIS A 140 16.80 -58.01 -38.05
C HIS A 140 17.16 -59.34 -37.37
N GLY A 141 16.59 -59.56 -36.18
CA GLY A 141 16.42 -60.85 -35.55
C GLY A 141 15.40 -60.74 -34.42
#